data_AF-A0A4Z0YNI4-F1
#
_entry.id   AF-A0A4Z0YNI4-F1
#
_cell.length_a   1.000
_cell.length_b   1.000
_cell.length_c   1.000
_cell.angle_alpha   90.00
_cell.angle_beta   90.00
_cell.angle_gamma   90.00
#
_symmetry.space_group_name_H-M   'P 1'
#
loop_
_entity.id
_entity.type
_entity.pdbx_description
1 polymer ?
#
loop_
_entity_poly.entity_id
_entity_poly.type
_entity_poly.pdbx_seq_one_letter_code
_entity_poly.pdbx_strand_id
1 'polypeptide(L)'
;MTDQDLGRINIIKTDKGGSYIVLDSVVMPSLGKLYLESQPITSRENLVGTGTTCYRARMPNSNRWNYVLKFKWRWAKERSEDELLKLAKEKRVWGAVSLDYYKEIESTANLRRGLRWGRHRKFAKMHQQEVTCNTNGLVEYTEETDSLFQNRILACVVTSPVGRPLYTFQSLLELIQVFRDAIKCHRSLCNNAKILHQDISLGNMIILDGQDEGKPQGILIDLDSAIELVEEAETKFDITGTRPFMAIGVLKSERHTYRHDLESFLYVFLWIIITNHTENPPETSKLRQWNSGDWDELAVRKLLDMDQGGFQTILEEFAPEFSSLKPLAESLRQVLFPLRAGVIWTGTDGSPEAVDKLYDGMIRAFEEAITSEGIR
;
A
#
# COMPACT_ATOMS: atom_id res chain seq x y z
N MET A 1 -36.25 -14.08 6.03
CA MET A 1 -35.05 -13.23 5.98
C MET A 1 -34.32 -13.62 4.71
N THR A 2 -34.30 -12.74 3.72
CA THR A 2 -33.62 -12.96 2.44
C THR A 2 -32.10 -12.79 2.62
N ASP A 3 -31.30 -13.28 1.68
CA ASP A 3 -29.86 -13.02 1.65
C ASP A 3 -29.57 -11.50 1.66
N GLN A 4 -30.42 -10.71 1.01
CA GLN A 4 -30.34 -9.25 1.02
C GLN A 4 -30.62 -8.66 2.42
N ASP A 5 -31.59 -9.23 3.16
CA ASP A 5 -31.85 -8.85 4.56
C ASP A 5 -30.70 -9.24 5.50
N LEU A 6 -29.90 -10.26 5.13
CA LEU A 6 -28.68 -10.67 5.82
C LEU A 6 -27.43 -9.89 5.38
N GLY A 7 -27.59 -8.90 4.47
CA GLY A 7 -26.49 -8.12 3.92
C GLY A 7 -25.61 -8.89 2.92
N ARG A 8 -26.02 -10.08 2.46
CA ARG A 8 -25.36 -10.80 1.37
C ARG A 8 -25.73 -10.18 0.05
N ILE A 9 -24.75 -9.54 -0.57
CA ILE A 9 -24.91 -8.96 -1.90
C ILE A 9 -24.68 -10.07 -2.92
N ASN A 10 -25.71 -10.37 -3.74
CA ASN A 10 -25.70 -11.42 -4.77
C ASN A 10 -24.85 -11.05 -6.01
N ILE A 11 -23.63 -10.58 -5.78
CA ILE A 11 -22.68 -10.16 -6.82
C ILE A 11 -21.97 -11.38 -7.40
N ILE A 12 -21.48 -12.25 -6.51
CA ILE A 12 -20.82 -13.49 -6.87
C ILE A 12 -21.90 -14.55 -7.07
N LYS A 13 -21.97 -15.07 -8.29
CA LYS A 13 -22.87 -16.14 -8.70
C LYS A 13 -22.06 -17.41 -8.93
N THR A 14 -22.72 -18.57 -8.98
CA THR A 14 -22.07 -19.86 -9.24
C THR A 14 -22.75 -20.56 -10.41
N ASP A 15 -21.95 -21.18 -11.28
CA ASP A 15 -22.42 -22.11 -12.31
C ASP A 15 -21.50 -23.34 -12.38
N LYS A 16 -21.68 -24.19 -13.41
CA LYS A 16 -20.86 -25.40 -13.61
C LYS A 16 -19.35 -25.12 -13.74
N GLY A 17 -18.97 -23.91 -14.15
CA GLY A 17 -17.59 -23.45 -14.30
C GLY A 17 -17.00 -22.80 -13.05
N GLY A 18 -17.78 -22.67 -11.96
CA GLY A 18 -17.34 -22.11 -10.68
C GLY A 18 -18.01 -20.78 -10.34
N SER A 19 -17.40 -20.06 -9.40
CA SER A 19 -17.85 -18.72 -8.98
C SER A 19 -17.52 -17.68 -10.05
N TYR A 20 -18.43 -16.75 -10.31
CA TYR A 20 -18.25 -15.71 -11.32
C TYR A 20 -19.01 -14.42 -10.97
N ILE A 21 -18.65 -13.34 -11.64
CA ILE A 21 -19.38 -12.06 -11.63
C ILE A 21 -19.78 -11.67 -13.05
N VAL A 22 -20.84 -10.87 -13.15
CA VAL A 22 -21.27 -10.23 -14.40
C VAL A 22 -20.96 -8.74 -14.30
N LEU A 23 -20.26 -8.23 -15.31
CA LEU A 23 -19.81 -6.85 -15.36
C LEU A 23 -20.59 -6.10 -16.42
N ASP A 24 -21.44 -5.18 -15.98
CA ASP A 24 -22.16 -4.27 -16.87
C ASP A 24 -21.21 -3.13 -17.28
N SER A 25 -20.22 -3.42 -18.13
CA SER A 25 -19.26 -2.42 -18.60
C SER A 25 -19.61 -1.94 -20.01
N VAL A 26 -20.00 -0.67 -20.12
CA VAL A 26 -20.16 0.00 -21.43
C VAL A 26 -18.78 0.27 -22.06
N VAL A 27 -17.74 0.42 -21.24
CA VAL A 27 -16.38 0.80 -21.65
C VAL A 27 -15.57 -0.40 -22.17
N MET A 28 -15.77 -1.59 -21.60
CA MET A 28 -15.22 -2.85 -22.11
C MET A 28 -16.32 -3.93 -22.13
N PRO A 29 -17.15 -3.98 -23.19
CA PRO A 29 -18.19 -5.00 -23.33
C PRO A 29 -17.64 -6.44 -23.30
N SER A 30 -16.37 -6.62 -23.72
CA SER A 30 -15.66 -7.90 -23.75
C SER A 30 -15.41 -8.50 -22.37
N LEU A 31 -15.40 -7.69 -21.30
CA LEU A 31 -15.14 -8.17 -19.94
C LEU A 31 -16.36 -8.85 -19.31
N GLY A 32 -17.54 -8.78 -19.94
CA GLY A 32 -18.88 -8.94 -19.35
C GLY A 32 -19.15 -10.11 -18.39
N LYS A 33 -18.32 -11.15 -18.37
CA LYS A 33 -18.32 -12.19 -17.34
C LYS A 33 -16.88 -12.49 -16.92
N LEU A 34 -16.62 -12.59 -15.62
CA LEU A 34 -15.34 -13.05 -15.08
C LEU A 34 -15.55 -14.20 -14.10
N TYR A 35 -14.84 -15.31 -14.33
CA TYR A 35 -14.73 -16.39 -13.36
C TYR A 35 -13.72 -16.03 -12.29
N LEU A 36 -14.01 -16.39 -11.05
CA LEU A 36 -13.18 -16.12 -9.89
C LEU A 36 -12.50 -17.41 -9.43
N GLU A 37 -11.27 -17.27 -8.94
CA GLU A 37 -10.61 -18.35 -8.24
C GLU A 37 -11.39 -18.67 -6.96
N SER A 38 -11.42 -19.94 -6.58
CA SER A 38 -12.27 -20.41 -5.47
C SER A 38 -11.90 -19.77 -4.14
N GLN A 39 -10.63 -19.44 -3.95
CA GLN A 39 -10.10 -18.78 -2.77
C GLN A 39 -9.67 -17.35 -3.13
N PRO A 40 -9.94 -16.36 -2.25
CA PRO A 40 -9.39 -15.02 -2.42
C PRO A 40 -7.87 -15.02 -2.23
N ILE A 41 -7.18 -14.14 -2.96
CA ILE A 41 -5.74 -13.88 -2.77
C ILE A 41 -5.51 -13.15 -1.45
N THR A 42 -6.44 -12.26 -1.11
CA THR A 42 -6.42 -11.45 0.11
C THR A 42 -7.82 -11.36 0.67
N SER A 43 -7.98 -11.59 1.96
CA SER A 43 -9.22 -11.33 2.70
C SER A 43 -8.86 -10.81 4.08
N ARG A 44 -9.32 -9.60 4.44
CA ARG A 44 -9.15 -9.08 5.79
C ARG A 44 -10.35 -9.47 6.66
N GLU A 45 -10.11 -10.30 7.67
CA GLU A 45 -11.13 -10.77 8.63
C GLU A 45 -11.29 -9.84 9.85
N ASN A 46 -10.52 -8.76 9.93
CA ASN A 46 -10.61 -7.81 11.03
C ASN A 46 -11.99 -7.16 11.07
N LEU A 47 -12.60 -7.11 12.26
CA LEU A 47 -13.89 -6.46 12.49
C LEU A 47 -13.87 -4.96 12.12
N VAL A 48 -12.71 -4.32 12.23
CA VAL A 48 -12.49 -2.91 11.90
C VAL A 48 -11.50 -2.81 10.74
N GLY A 49 -11.93 -2.20 9.64
CA GLY A 49 -11.13 -2.00 8.44
C GLY A 49 -11.97 -1.66 7.22
N THR A 50 -11.38 -1.69 6.04
CA THR A 50 -12.06 -1.54 4.74
C THR A 50 -12.72 -2.83 4.26
N GLY A 51 -12.49 -3.96 4.95
CA GLY A 51 -13.03 -5.26 4.55
C GLY A 51 -12.58 -5.68 3.15
N THR A 52 -11.35 -5.35 2.77
CA THR A 52 -10.84 -5.62 1.42
C THR A 52 -10.77 -7.12 1.15
N THR A 53 -11.37 -7.55 0.05
CA THR A 53 -11.29 -8.93 -0.47
C THR A 53 -10.89 -8.90 -1.95
N CYS A 54 -9.85 -9.64 -2.30
CA CYS A 54 -9.30 -9.71 -3.65
C CYS A 54 -9.36 -11.14 -4.20
N TYR A 55 -9.83 -11.31 -5.44
CA TYR A 55 -9.83 -12.57 -6.17
C TYR A 55 -9.00 -12.46 -7.44
N ARG A 56 -8.33 -13.56 -7.82
CA ARG A 56 -7.93 -13.71 -9.23
C ARG A 56 -9.16 -13.94 -10.07
N ALA A 57 -9.17 -13.31 -11.23
CA ALA A 57 -10.26 -13.38 -12.18
C ALA A 57 -9.75 -13.70 -13.60
N ARG A 58 -10.55 -14.47 -14.34
CA ARG A 58 -10.27 -14.87 -15.73
C ARG A 58 -11.50 -14.73 -16.60
N MET A 59 -11.29 -14.44 -17.88
CA MET A 59 -12.37 -14.47 -18.87
C MET A 59 -12.83 -15.91 -19.16
N PRO A 60 -14.09 -16.14 -19.57
CA PRO A 60 -14.63 -17.47 -19.85
C PRO A 60 -13.83 -18.27 -20.88
N ASN A 61 -13.29 -17.58 -21.88
CA ASN A 61 -12.50 -18.15 -22.97
C ASN A 61 -10.98 -18.20 -22.68
N SER A 62 -10.56 -17.83 -21.46
CA SER A 62 -9.15 -17.81 -21.06
C SER A 62 -8.91 -18.77 -19.90
N ASN A 63 -7.81 -19.52 -19.98
CA ASN A 63 -7.28 -20.30 -18.87
C ASN A 63 -6.31 -19.49 -18.00
N ARG A 64 -6.00 -18.25 -18.39
CA ARG A 64 -5.09 -17.36 -17.66
C ARG A 64 -5.86 -16.41 -16.75
N TRP A 65 -5.41 -16.35 -15.50
CA TRP A 65 -5.88 -15.44 -14.47
C TRP A 65 -5.17 -14.08 -14.59
N ASN A 66 -5.69 -13.23 -15.48
CA ASN A 66 -5.05 -11.97 -15.85
C ASN A 66 -5.62 -10.74 -15.11
N TYR A 67 -6.70 -10.92 -14.34
CA TYR A 67 -7.39 -9.82 -13.67
C TYR A 67 -7.41 -10.03 -12.16
N VAL A 68 -7.36 -8.94 -11.40
CA VAL A 68 -7.67 -8.91 -9.97
C VAL A 68 -9.02 -8.25 -9.81
N LEU A 69 -9.93 -8.91 -9.10
CA LEU A 69 -11.20 -8.35 -8.65
C LEU A 69 -11.07 -7.96 -7.17
N LYS A 70 -11.19 -6.67 -6.85
CA LYS A 70 -11.13 -6.13 -5.48
C LYS A 70 -12.51 -5.63 -5.06
N PHE A 71 -13.01 -6.13 -3.94
CA PHE A 71 -14.13 -5.55 -3.19
C PHE A 71 -13.58 -4.81 -1.98
N LYS A 72 -14.08 -3.61 -1.72
CA LYS A 72 -13.66 -2.82 -0.55
C LYS A 72 -14.69 -1.77 -0.15
N TRP A 73 -14.74 -1.46 1.14
CA TRP A 73 -15.44 -0.30 1.68
C TRP A 73 -14.50 0.89 1.76
N ARG A 74 -14.76 1.92 0.94
CA ARG A 74 -14.03 3.19 0.94
C ARG A 74 -14.82 4.29 1.66
N TRP A 75 -14.14 5.32 2.14
CA TRP A 75 -14.81 6.55 2.59
C TRP A 75 -15.47 7.25 1.41
N ALA A 76 -16.68 7.76 1.62
CA ALA A 76 -17.44 8.43 0.55
C ALA A 76 -16.91 9.85 0.21
N LYS A 77 -16.18 10.48 1.14
CA LYS A 77 -15.68 11.86 0.99
C LYS A 77 -14.31 11.95 0.32
N GLU A 78 -13.54 10.89 0.38
CA GLU A 78 -12.21 10.84 -0.22
C GLU A 78 -12.34 10.57 -1.71
N ARG A 79 -11.39 11.13 -2.47
CA ARG A 79 -11.19 10.77 -3.86
C ARG A 79 -10.90 9.29 -3.96
N SER A 80 -11.52 8.62 -4.92
CA SER A 80 -11.43 7.17 -5.01
C SER A 80 -10.21 6.69 -5.80
N GLU A 81 -9.67 5.53 -5.40
CA GLU A 81 -8.57 4.84 -6.10
C GLU A 81 -8.81 4.75 -7.62
N ASP A 82 -10.06 4.55 -8.06
CA ASP A 82 -10.37 4.43 -9.48
C ASP A 82 -10.17 5.74 -10.26
N GLU A 83 -10.41 6.89 -9.64
CA GLU A 83 -10.11 8.19 -10.26
C GLU A 83 -8.61 8.40 -10.39
N LEU A 84 -7.83 8.01 -9.38
CA LEU A 84 -6.37 8.08 -9.42
C LEU A 84 -5.78 7.12 -10.47
N LEU A 85 -6.31 5.90 -10.58
CA LEU A 85 -5.92 4.94 -11.61
C LEU A 85 -6.31 5.42 -13.03
N LYS A 86 -7.48 6.04 -13.20
CA LYS A 86 -7.87 6.69 -14.47
C LYS A 86 -6.90 7.81 -14.83
N LEU A 87 -6.59 8.68 -13.87
CA LEU A 87 -5.63 9.76 -14.07
C LEU A 87 -4.24 9.22 -14.44
N ALA A 88 -3.75 8.20 -13.74
CA ALA A 88 -2.47 7.55 -14.06
C ALA A 88 -2.43 7.01 -15.49
N LYS A 89 -3.54 6.39 -15.94
CA LYS A 89 -3.69 5.92 -17.33
C LYS A 89 -3.71 7.06 -18.34
N GLU A 90 -4.49 8.11 -18.09
CA GLU A 90 -4.57 9.31 -18.95
C GLU A 90 -3.22 10.00 -19.10
N LYS A 91 -2.45 10.06 -18.01
CA LYS A 91 -1.11 10.67 -17.95
C LYS A 91 0.01 9.72 -18.38
N ARG A 92 -0.35 8.51 -18.86
CA ARG A 92 0.58 7.49 -19.37
C ARG A 92 1.70 7.18 -18.38
N VAL A 93 1.33 6.94 -17.13
CA VAL A 93 2.26 6.56 -16.08
C VAL A 93 2.91 5.22 -16.45
N TRP A 94 4.24 5.17 -16.42
CA TRP A 94 4.99 3.96 -16.70
C TRP A 94 4.81 2.94 -15.57
N GLY A 95 4.48 1.69 -15.91
CA GLY A 95 4.32 0.62 -14.92
C GLY A 95 3.15 0.78 -13.95
N ALA A 96 2.17 1.65 -14.24
CA ALA A 96 0.94 1.72 -13.47
C ALA A 96 -0.01 0.56 -13.78
N VAL A 97 -0.74 0.13 -12.77
CA VAL A 97 -1.86 -0.81 -12.90
C VAL A 97 -2.96 -0.21 -13.78
N SER A 98 -3.53 -1.03 -14.66
CA SER A 98 -4.71 -0.67 -15.46
C SER A 98 -5.98 -0.82 -14.64
N LEU A 99 -6.84 0.19 -14.68
CA LEU A 99 -8.24 0.06 -14.28
C LEU A 99 -9.08 -0.43 -15.46
N ASP A 100 -9.61 -1.65 -15.35
CA ASP A 100 -10.44 -2.29 -16.37
C ASP A 100 -11.94 -2.17 -16.07
N TYR A 101 -12.31 -2.07 -14.79
CA TYR A 101 -13.70 -1.87 -14.36
C TYR A 101 -13.80 -1.20 -12.99
N TYR A 102 -14.84 -0.37 -12.82
CA TYR A 102 -15.24 0.19 -11.53
C TYR A 102 -16.76 0.24 -11.43
N LYS A 103 -17.31 -0.16 -10.28
CA LYS A 103 -18.72 0.05 -9.94
C LYS A 103 -18.89 0.22 -8.45
N GLU A 104 -19.66 1.24 -8.08
CA GLU A 104 -20.21 1.38 -6.74
C GLU A 104 -21.40 0.45 -6.60
N ILE A 105 -21.35 -0.40 -5.58
CA ILE A 105 -22.34 -1.46 -5.37
C ILE A 105 -23.37 -0.99 -4.34
N GLU A 106 -22.90 -0.46 -3.22
CA GLU A 106 -23.75 -0.13 -2.09
C GLU A 106 -23.11 0.98 -1.23
N SER A 107 -23.91 1.66 -0.40
CA SER A 107 -23.40 2.57 0.62
C SER A 107 -23.97 2.26 1.99
N THR A 108 -23.19 2.56 3.04
CA THR A 108 -23.68 2.42 4.41
C THR A 108 -24.86 3.35 4.69
N ALA A 109 -24.97 4.50 4.01
CA ALA A 109 -26.12 5.38 4.10
C ALA A 109 -27.40 4.69 3.59
N ASN A 110 -27.31 3.92 2.50
CA ASN A 110 -28.43 3.13 1.99
C ASN A 110 -28.78 1.96 2.91
N LEU A 111 -27.79 1.22 3.41
CA LEU A 111 -28.01 0.12 4.36
C LEU A 111 -28.67 0.59 5.67
N ARG A 112 -28.40 1.84 6.05
CA ARG A 112 -28.98 2.49 7.23
C ARG A 112 -30.34 3.15 6.95
N ARG A 113 -30.81 3.15 5.70
CA ARG A 113 -32.05 3.82 5.32
C ARG A 113 -33.23 3.15 6.01
N GLY A 114 -33.97 3.94 6.79
CA GLY A 114 -35.13 3.45 7.54
C GLY A 114 -34.84 3.02 8.98
N LEU A 115 -33.57 2.97 9.40
CA LEU A 115 -33.24 2.82 10.82
C LEU A 115 -33.62 4.10 11.57
N ARG A 116 -34.31 3.94 12.71
CA ARG A 116 -34.63 5.06 13.61
C ARG A 116 -33.49 5.24 14.59
N TRP A 117 -32.79 6.36 14.49
CA TRP A 117 -31.65 6.67 15.33
C TRP A 117 -32.10 7.40 16.60
N GLY A 118 -31.57 6.98 17.76
CA GLY A 118 -31.50 7.83 18.94
C GLY A 118 -30.40 8.87 18.79
N ARG A 119 -30.04 9.56 19.89
CA ARG A 119 -28.87 10.44 19.89
C ARG A 119 -27.61 9.62 19.60
N HIS A 120 -26.75 10.12 18.71
CA HIS A 120 -25.48 9.46 18.41
C HIS A 120 -24.59 9.51 19.65
N ARG A 121 -23.79 8.46 19.85
CA ARG A 121 -22.85 8.39 20.96
C ARG A 121 -21.48 7.95 20.44
N LYS A 122 -20.40 8.48 21.02
CA LYS A 122 -19.01 8.06 20.78
C LYS A 122 -18.42 7.52 22.07
N PHE A 123 -17.43 6.65 21.98
CA PHE A 123 -16.72 6.20 23.18
C PHE A 123 -16.04 7.39 23.87
N ALA A 124 -16.29 7.53 25.17
CA ALA A 124 -15.56 8.47 26.01
C ALA A 124 -14.08 8.06 26.05
N LYS A 125 -13.14 9.01 26.14
CA LYS A 125 -11.71 8.69 26.28
C LYS A 125 -11.51 7.78 27.49
N MET A 126 -11.20 6.51 27.26
CA MET A 126 -10.98 5.56 28.35
C MET A 126 -9.62 5.84 29.00
N HIS A 127 -9.63 6.23 30.27
CA HIS A 127 -8.52 5.91 31.16
C HIS A 127 -8.65 4.43 31.50
N GLN A 128 -7.56 3.66 31.42
CA GLN A 128 -7.53 2.23 31.74
C GLN A 128 -8.12 2.00 33.15
N GLN A 129 -9.38 1.59 33.22
CA GLN A 129 -10.03 1.13 34.44
C GLN A 129 -10.76 -0.18 34.13
N GLU A 130 -10.72 -1.09 35.10
CA GLU A 130 -11.31 -2.44 35.02
C GLU A 130 -12.79 -2.37 34.62
N VAL A 131 -13.13 -3.11 33.57
CA VAL A 131 -14.49 -3.21 33.04
C VAL A 131 -15.32 -4.05 34.02
N THR A 132 -16.23 -3.42 34.75
CA THR A 132 -17.26 -4.13 35.52
C THR A 132 -18.54 -4.14 34.71
N CYS A 133 -19.06 -5.33 34.43
CA CYS A 133 -20.31 -5.50 33.69
C CYS A 133 -21.51 -5.13 34.59
N ASN A 134 -21.93 -3.86 34.56
CA ASN A 134 -23.12 -3.38 35.26
C ASN A 134 -24.34 -3.28 34.32
N THR A 135 -25.53 -3.10 34.90
CA THR A 135 -26.82 -3.06 34.18
C THR A 135 -27.01 -1.85 33.26
N ASN A 136 -26.12 -0.85 33.34
CA ASN A 136 -26.16 0.37 32.52
C ASN A 136 -25.37 0.22 31.19
N GLY A 137 -24.60 -0.87 31.03
CA GLY A 137 -24.00 -1.30 29.77
C GLY A 137 -23.08 -0.27 29.09
N LEU A 138 -23.08 -0.23 27.76
CA LEU A 138 -22.22 0.63 26.93
C LEU A 138 -22.49 2.14 27.08
N VAL A 139 -23.61 2.53 27.72
CA VAL A 139 -24.01 3.93 27.85
C VAL A 139 -23.05 4.71 28.76
N GLU A 140 -22.51 4.08 29.80
CA GLU A 140 -21.55 4.70 30.72
C GLU A 140 -20.18 4.97 30.07
N TYR A 141 -19.84 4.20 29.04
CA TYR A 141 -18.58 4.32 28.30
C TYR A 141 -18.70 5.16 27.04
N THR A 142 -19.86 5.78 26.82
CA THR A 142 -20.12 6.57 25.62
C THR A 142 -20.73 7.93 25.99
N GLU A 143 -20.36 8.98 25.28
CA GLU A 143 -20.92 10.32 25.41
C GLU A 143 -21.75 10.66 24.17
N GLU A 144 -22.81 11.45 24.34
CA GLU A 144 -23.58 11.94 23.19
C GLU A 144 -22.70 12.79 22.28
N THR A 145 -22.93 12.70 20.98
CA THR A 145 -22.15 13.42 19.99
C THR A 145 -23.01 13.83 18.82
N ASP A 146 -22.64 14.95 18.22
CA ASP A 146 -23.19 15.39 16.93
C ASP A 146 -22.42 14.78 15.75
N SER A 147 -21.35 14.00 16.01
CA SER A 147 -20.61 13.33 14.95
C SER A 147 -21.48 12.26 14.31
N LEU A 148 -21.91 12.52 13.08
CA LEU A 148 -22.69 11.58 12.29
C LEU A 148 -21.84 10.35 11.91
N PHE A 149 -22.50 9.21 11.72
CA PHE A 149 -21.83 8.06 11.14
C PHE A 149 -21.26 8.43 9.78
N GLN A 150 -19.96 8.25 9.65
CA GLN A 150 -19.29 8.43 8.37
C GLN A 150 -19.84 7.43 7.35
N ASN A 151 -20.11 7.92 6.13
CA ASN A 151 -20.61 7.10 5.05
C ASN A 151 -19.46 6.38 4.34
N ARG A 152 -19.63 5.09 4.10
CA ARG A 152 -18.74 4.27 3.29
C ARG A 152 -19.46 3.71 2.08
N ILE A 153 -18.71 3.55 0.98
CA ILE A 153 -19.18 3.00 -0.28
C ILE A 153 -18.47 1.67 -0.51
N LEU A 154 -19.24 0.61 -0.77
CA LEU A 154 -18.71 -0.65 -1.25
C LEU A 154 -18.47 -0.52 -2.75
N ALA A 155 -17.21 -0.67 -3.16
CA ALA A 155 -16.81 -0.62 -4.55
C ALA A 155 -16.32 -1.99 -5.03
N CYS A 156 -16.58 -2.28 -6.31
CA CYS A 156 -16.00 -3.36 -7.09
C CYS A 156 -15.03 -2.76 -8.10
N VAL A 157 -13.77 -3.19 -8.03
CA VAL A 157 -12.69 -2.71 -8.89
C VAL A 157 -12.08 -3.92 -9.59
N VAL A 158 -11.88 -3.82 -10.91
CA VAL A 158 -11.11 -4.82 -11.66
C VAL A 158 -9.87 -4.16 -12.23
N THR A 159 -8.72 -4.77 -11.96
CA THR A 159 -7.42 -4.29 -12.39
C THR A 159 -6.59 -5.37 -13.06
N SER A 160 -5.60 -4.94 -13.85
CA SER A 160 -4.58 -5.79 -14.47
C SER A 160 -3.23 -5.05 -14.57
N PRO A 161 -2.10 -5.76 -14.63
CA PRO A 161 -1.92 -7.21 -14.61
C PRO A 161 -2.03 -7.84 -13.20
N VAL A 162 -2.15 -9.16 -13.15
CA VAL A 162 -2.00 -9.95 -11.91
C VAL A 162 -0.51 -10.26 -11.72
N GLY A 163 -0.01 -10.03 -10.51
CA GLY A 163 1.33 -10.42 -10.10
C GLY A 163 1.32 -11.22 -8.80
N ARG A 164 2.50 -11.67 -8.38
CA ARG A 164 2.70 -12.39 -7.12
C ARG A 164 3.31 -11.49 -6.05
N PRO A 165 3.09 -11.78 -4.76
CA PRO A 165 3.61 -10.95 -3.66
C PRO A 165 5.14 -10.83 -3.70
N LEU A 166 5.66 -9.68 -3.27
CA LEU A 166 7.10 -9.40 -3.30
C LEU A 166 7.95 -10.45 -2.57
N TYR A 167 7.49 -10.97 -1.43
CA TYR A 167 8.22 -11.98 -0.64
C TYR A 167 8.39 -13.33 -1.36
N THR A 168 7.76 -13.54 -2.52
CA THR A 168 7.88 -14.79 -3.29
C THR A 168 9.04 -14.79 -4.29
N PHE A 169 9.87 -13.73 -4.31
CA PHE A 169 10.99 -13.59 -5.25
C PHE A 169 11.84 -14.86 -5.36
N GLN A 170 12.34 -15.15 -6.56
CA GLN A 170 13.06 -16.40 -6.85
C GLN A 170 14.58 -16.18 -6.97
N SER A 171 15.01 -14.94 -7.14
CA SER A 171 16.43 -14.57 -7.20
C SER A 171 16.67 -13.15 -6.71
N LEU A 172 17.92 -12.86 -6.31
CA LEU A 172 18.32 -11.50 -5.94
C LEU A 172 18.16 -10.54 -7.12
N LEU A 173 18.50 -11.00 -8.33
CA LEU A 173 18.37 -10.22 -9.56
C LEU A 173 16.92 -9.79 -9.81
N GLU A 174 15.97 -10.71 -9.64
CA GLU A 174 14.55 -10.41 -9.77
C GLU A 174 14.12 -9.38 -8.71
N LEU A 175 14.53 -9.57 -7.46
CA LEU A 175 14.19 -8.65 -6.36
C LEU A 175 14.65 -7.22 -6.67
N ILE A 176 15.92 -7.03 -7.05
CA ILE A 176 16.48 -5.71 -7.34
C ILE A 176 15.88 -5.09 -8.61
N GLN A 177 15.50 -5.89 -9.61
CA GLN A 177 14.76 -5.41 -10.79
C GLN A 177 13.37 -4.90 -10.42
N VAL A 178 12.66 -5.61 -9.53
CA VAL A 178 11.32 -5.22 -9.06
C VAL A 178 11.36 -3.91 -8.30
N PHE A 179 12.34 -3.70 -7.41
CA PHE A 179 12.50 -2.42 -6.71
C PHE A 179 12.82 -1.27 -7.66
N ARG A 180 13.75 -1.47 -8.59
CA ARG A 180 14.10 -0.48 -9.60
C ARG A 180 12.86 -0.05 -10.40
N ASP A 181 12.07 -1.01 -10.85
CA ASP A 181 10.88 -0.76 -11.66
C ASP A 181 9.78 -0.10 -10.81
N ALA A 182 9.58 -0.52 -9.56
CA ALA A 182 8.65 0.17 -8.67
C ALA A 182 9.02 1.64 -8.43
N ILE A 183 10.31 1.97 -8.30
CA ILE A 183 10.79 3.37 -8.19
C ILE A 183 10.59 4.15 -9.50
N LYS A 184 10.82 3.52 -10.66
CA LYS A 184 10.52 4.13 -11.98
C LYS A 184 9.01 4.42 -12.12
N CYS A 185 8.16 3.51 -11.67
CA CYS A 185 6.71 3.68 -11.64
C CYS A 185 6.32 4.84 -10.70
N HIS A 186 6.86 4.86 -9.49
CA HIS A 186 6.66 5.95 -8.52
C HIS A 186 7.07 7.32 -9.06
N ARG A 187 8.24 7.42 -9.72
CA ARG A 187 8.67 8.65 -10.41
C ARG A 187 7.66 9.10 -11.45
N SER A 188 7.14 8.16 -12.23
CA SER A 188 6.15 8.47 -13.27
C SER A 188 4.80 8.90 -12.68
N LEU A 189 4.36 8.30 -11.57
CA LEU A 189 3.18 8.75 -10.81
C LEU A 189 3.36 10.20 -10.34
N CYS A 190 4.47 10.51 -9.68
CA CYS A 190 4.77 11.84 -9.16
C CYS A 190 4.90 12.88 -10.28
N ASN A 191 5.64 12.57 -11.35
CA ASN A 191 5.99 13.54 -12.38
C ASN A 191 4.85 13.76 -13.37
N ASN A 192 4.25 12.68 -13.88
CA ASN A 192 3.27 12.74 -14.97
C ASN A 192 1.84 12.94 -14.45
N ALA A 193 1.48 12.23 -13.38
CA ALA A 193 0.13 12.25 -12.83
C ALA A 193 -0.03 13.16 -11.59
N LYS A 194 1.07 13.68 -11.04
CA LYS A 194 1.07 14.44 -9.78
C LYS A 194 0.46 13.64 -8.63
N ILE A 195 0.65 12.32 -8.63
CA ILE A 195 0.15 11.41 -7.59
C ILE A 195 1.29 11.03 -6.65
N LEU A 196 1.07 11.17 -5.35
CA LEU A 196 1.95 10.65 -4.30
C LEU A 196 1.31 9.42 -3.66
N HIS A 197 2.07 8.36 -3.42
CA HIS A 197 1.51 7.07 -3.01
C HIS A 197 1.21 6.98 -1.50
N GLN A 198 2.09 7.51 -0.65
CA GLN A 198 1.96 7.58 0.82
C GLN A 198 1.90 6.24 1.59
N ASP A 199 1.94 5.10 0.92
CA ASP A 199 1.89 3.77 1.55
C ASP A 199 2.74 2.76 0.80
N ILE A 200 4.01 3.09 0.56
CA ILE A 200 4.97 2.12 0.01
C ILE A 200 5.23 1.03 1.06
N SER A 201 4.85 -0.21 0.74
CA SER A 201 4.92 -1.36 1.65
C SER A 201 5.12 -2.66 0.88
N LEU A 202 5.48 -3.74 1.58
CA LEU A 202 5.60 -5.08 0.99
C LEU A 202 4.31 -5.55 0.29
N GLY A 203 3.15 -5.16 0.82
CA GLY A 203 1.84 -5.56 0.30
C GLY A 203 1.43 -4.80 -0.96
N ASN A 204 2.05 -3.64 -1.21
CA ASN A 204 1.73 -2.73 -2.31
C ASN A 204 2.74 -2.83 -3.46
N MET A 205 3.63 -3.83 -3.43
CA MET A 205 4.58 -4.16 -4.49
C MET A 205 4.36 -5.59 -4.95
N ILE A 206 4.24 -5.79 -6.27
CA ILE A 206 4.08 -7.13 -6.86
C ILE A 206 5.13 -7.41 -7.93
N ILE A 207 5.42 -8.69 -8.09
CA ILE A 207 6.32 -9.23 -9.11
C ILE A 207 5.47 -9.70 -10.28
N LEU A 208 5.87 -9.32 -11.49
CA LEU A 208 5.22 -9.70 -12.74
C LEU A 208 6.06 -10.76 -13.46
N ASP A 209 5.52 -11.97 -13.58
CA ASP A 209 6.20 -13.04 -14.29
C ASP A 209 6.05 -12.90 -15.82
N GLY A 210 7.05 -13.41 -16.56
CA GLY A 210 6.98 -13.61 -18.01
C GLY A 210 6.83 -12.33 -18.82
N GLN A 211 7.38 -11.21 -18.33
CA GLN A 211 7.35 -9.93 -19.03
C GLN A 211 8.43 -9.87 -20.12
N ASP A 212 8.06 -9.30 -21.28
CA ASP A 212 9.00 -9.03 -22.36
C ASP A 212 10.07 -8.01 -21.94
N GLU A 213 11.19 -7.98 -22.66
CA GLU A 213 12.23 -6.98 -22.46
C GLU A 213 11.67 -5.56 -22.59
N GLY A 214 12.02 -4.69 -21.63
CA GLY A 214 11.53 -3.30 -21.55
C GLY A 214 10.17 -3.13 -20.87
N LYS A 215 9.48 -4.20 -20.48
CA LYS A 215 8.32 -4.14 -19.59
C LYS A 215 8.73 -4.18 -18.11
N PRO A 216 7.96 -3.56 -17.20
CA PRO A 216 8.25 -3.60 -15.78
C PRO A 216 8.14 -5.05 -15.26
N GLN A 217 9.16 -5.49 -14.53
CA GLN A 217 9.13 -6.75 -13.75
C GLN A 217 8.45 -6.54 -12.39
N GLY A 218 8.41 -5.28 -11.91
CA GLY A 218 7.79 -4.87 -10.66
C GLY A 218 6.87 -3.68 -10.83
N ILE A 219 5.72 -3.70 -10.18
CA ILE A 219 4.79 -2.56 -10.18
C ILE A 219 4.28 -2.24 -8.78
N LEU A 220 3.95 -0.97 -8.58
CA LEU A 220 3.21 -0.49 -7.42
C LEU A 220 1.71 -0.70 -7.64
N ILE A 221 1.03 -1.14 -6.59
CA ILE A 221 -0.41 -1.31 -6.55
C ILE A 221 -1.00 -0.56 -5.35
N ASP A 222 -2.32 -0.43 -5.34
CA ASP A 222 -3.08 0.15 -4.24
C ASP A 222 -2.86 1.66 -4.03
N LEU A 223 -3.66 2.47 -4.73
CA LEU A 223 -3.65 3.93 -4.59
C LEU A 223 -4.69 4.43 -3.56
N ASP A 224 -5.13 3.59 -2.62
CA ASP A 224 -6.15 3.97 -1.64
C ASP A 224 -5.71 5.06 -0.65
N SER A 225 -4.42 5.13 -0.34
CA SER A 225 -3.86 6.20 0.51
C SER A 225 -3.23 7.33 -0.31
N ALA A 226 -3.29 7.26 -1.63
CA ALA A 226 -2.59 8.19 -2.50
C ALA A 226 -3.32 9.54 -2.59
N ILE A 227 -2.57 10.61 -2.83
CA ILE A 227 -3.11 11.97 -3.01
C ILE A 227 -2.64 12.57 -4.33
N GLU A 228 -3.47 13.43 -4.93
CA GLU A 228 -3.01 14.31 -6.01
C GLU A 228 -2.36 15.56 -5.39
N LEU A 229 -1.11 15.85 -5.76
CA LEU A 229 -0.30 16.94 -5.22
C LEU A 229 -0.88 18.34 -5.51
N VAL A 230 -1.87 18.45 -6.41
CA VAL A 230 -2.55 19.70 -6.77
C VAL A 230 -3.70 20.04 -5.80
N GLU A 231 -4.15 19.08 -4.97
CA GLU A 231 -5.15 19.32 -3.92
C GLU A 231 -4.50 20.05 -2.73
N GLU A 232 -4.26 21.36 -2.90
CA GLU A 232 -3.63 22.25 -1.91
C GLU A 232 -4.55 22.68 -0.74
N ALA A 233 -5.74 22.09 -0.59
CA ALA A 233 -6.75 22.60 0.34
C ALA A 233 -7.07 21.64 1.50
N GLU A 234 -6.66 22.06 2.71
CA GLU A 234 -7.36 21.85 3.99
C GLU A 234 -7.47 20.42 4.56
N THR A 235 -6.73 19.43 4.07
CA THR A 235 -6.69 18.12 4.74
C THR A 235 -5.83 18.18 6.00
N LYS A 236 -6.43 17.91 7.15
CA LYS A 236 -5.71 17.65 8.40
C LYS A 236 -4.78 16.46 8.16
N PHE A 237 -3.47 16.66 8.35
CA PHE A 237 -2.47 15.63 8.06
C PHE A 237 -2.49 14.56 9.15
N ASP A 238 -3.19 13.46 8.88
CA ASP A 238 -3.13 12.27 9.72
C ASP A 238 -1.92 11.42 9.31
N ILE A 239 -1.23 10.86 10.31
CA ILE A 239 -0.15 9.90 10.14
C ILE A 239 -0.71 8.68 9.39
N THR A 240 -0.38 8.57 8.11
CA THR A 240 -0.89 7.55 7.18
C THR A 240 0.27 6.68 6.69
N GLY A 241 0.01 5.40 6.44
CA GLY A 241 0.98 4.46 5.90
C GLY A 241 1.28 3.28 6.82
N THR A 242 2.03 2.32 6.29
CA THR A 242 2.36 1.09 6.99
C THR A 242 3.53 1.31 7.96
N ARG A 243 3.23 1.26 9.26
CA ARG A 243 4.11 1.68 10.38
C ARG A 243 5.61 1.34 10.23
N PRO A 244 6.04 0.09 9.96
CA PRO A 244 7.45 -0.23 9.75
C PRO A 244 8.15 0.54 8.62
N PHE A 245 7.39 0.97 7.61
CA PHE A 245 7.90 1.59 6.40
C PHE A 245 7.69 3.10 6.37
N MET A 246 7.05 3.70 7.38
CA MET A 246 6.82 5.14 7.43
C MET A 246 8.15 5.91 7.55
N ALA A 247 8.27 6.99 6.79
CA ALA A 247 9.43 7.86 6.82
C ALA A 247 9.56 8.66 8.13
N ILE A 248 10.78 9.03 8.50
CA ILE A 248 11.09 9.76 9.74
C ILE A 248 10.31 11.09 9.81
N GLY A 249 10.23 11.84 8.72
CA GLY A 249 9.47 13.10 8.69
C GLY A 249 7.98 12.88 8.92
N VAL A 250 7.41 11.83 8.32
CA VAL A 250 5.98 11.48 8.46
C VAL A 250 5.64 11.09 9.90
N LEU A 251 6.53 10.34 10.55
CA LEU A 251 6.39 9.99 11.97
C LEU A 251 6.41 11.23 12.88
N LYS A 252 7.14 12.28 12.48
CA LYS A 252 7.15 13.60 13.13
C LYS A 252 5.99 14.50 12.69
N SER A 253 4.97 13.93 12.04
CA SER A 253 3.81 14.66 11.51
C SER A 253 4.15 15.72 10.44
N GLU A 254 5.26 15.55 9.72
CA GLU A 254 5.56 16.36 8.54
C GLU A 254 4.65 15.94 7.37
N ARG A 255 4.40 16.88 6.45
CA ARG A 255 3.62 16.58 5.24
C ARG A 255 4.36 15.55 4.39
N HIS A 256 3.64 14.53 3.96
CA HIS A 256 4.14 13.54 3.00
C HIS A 256 4.63 14.18 1.70
N THR A 257 5.75 13.68 1.18
CA THR A 257 6.38 14.15 -0.06
C THR A 257 6.95 12.97 -0.83
N TYR A 258 7.39 13.19 -2.08
CA TYR A 258 8.03 12.16 -2.89
C TYR A 258 9.23 11.51 -2.19
N ARG A 259 10.00 12.29 -1.41
CA ARG A 259 11.13 11.79 -0.63
C ARG A 259 10.70 10.77 0.41
N HIS A 260 9.57 11.00 1.07
CA HIS A 260 9.08 10.10 2.11
C HIS A 260 8.70 8.72 1.52
N ASP A 261 8.07 8.68 0.35
CA ASP A 261 7.83 7.41 -0.36
C ASP A 261 9.16 6.73 -0.77
N LEU A 262 10.16 7.50 -1.20
CA LEU A 262 11.50 6.99 -1.52
C LEU A 262 12.26 6.46 -0.30
N GLU A 263 12.10 7.08 0.86
CA GLU A 263 12.61 6.59 2.13
C GLU A 263 11.95 5.27 2.53
N SER A 264 10.63 5.16 2.34
CA SER A 264 9.89 3.91 2.55
C SER A 264 10.41 2.76 1.67
N PHE A 265 10.83 3.01 0.42
CA PHE A 265 11.45 1.98 -0.41
C PHE A 265 12.72 1.37 0.22
N LEU A 266 13.58 2.18 0.85
CA LEU A 266 14.74 1.66 1.59
C LEU A 266 14.30 0.78 2.75
N TYR A 267 13.28 1.19 3.50
CA TYR A 267 12.78 0.40 4.63
C TYR A 267 12.17 -0.93 4.18
N VAL A 268 11.41 -0.94 3.09
CA VAL A 268 10.88 -2.17 2.48
C VAL A 268 12.03 -3.07 2.01
N PHE A 269 13.07 -2.50 1.39
CA PHE A 269 14.26 -3.23 0.94
C PHE A 269 15.04 -3.89 2.09
N LEU A 270 15.30 -3.16 3.18
CA LEU A 270 15.97 -3.71 4.37
C LEU A 270 15.11 -4.81 5.01
N TRP A 271 13.80 -4.56 5.11
CA TRP A 271 12.87 -5.50 5.72
C TRP A 271 12.81 -6.82 4.96
N ILE A 272 12.64 -6.79 3.63
CA ILE A 272 12.52 -8.02 2.85
C ILE A 272 13.80 -8.86 2.89
N ILE A 273 14.96 -8.21 2.91
CA ILE A 273 16.26 -8.90 3.02
C ILE A 273 16.41 -9.57 4.39
N ILE A 274 16.13 -8.85 5.47
CA ILE A 274 16.31 -9.37 6.83
C ILE A 274 15.25 -10.41 7.20
N THR A 275 14.04 -10.30 6.63
CA THR A 275 12.99 -11.31 6.82
C THR A 275 13.22 -12.59 6.04
N ASN A 276 13.84 -12.52 4.85
CA ASN A 276 14.15 -13.69 4.02
C ASN A 276 12.94 -14.64 3.82
N HIS A 277 11.95 -14.21 3.03
CA HIS A 277 10.72 -14.96 2.75
C HIS A 277 9.78 -15.21 3.94
N THR A 278 10.14 -14.78 5.16
CA THR A 278 9.25 -14.86 6.32
C THR A 278 8.37 -13.61 6.45
N GLU A 279 7.30 -13.69 7.23
CA GLU A 279 6.40 -12.55 7.44
C GLU A 279 7.02 -11.45 8.31
N ASN A 280 7.85 -11.82 9.29
CA ASN A 280 8.35 -10.92 10.31
C ASN A 280 9.85 -11.11 10.52
N PRO A 281 10.62 -10.03 10.80
CA PRO A 281 12.06 -10.13 11.04
C PRO A 281 12.37 -11.08 12.18
N PRO A 282 13.60 -11.63 12.28
CA PRO A 282 14.03 -12.42 13.42
C PRO A 282 13.74 -11.72 14.76
N GLU A 283 13.50 -12.46 15.84
CA GLU A 283 13.20 -11.87 17.16
C GLU A 283 14.29 -10.93 17.67
N THR A 284 15.54 -11.21 17.29
CA THR A 284 16.71 -10.41 17.62
C THR A 284 16.91 -9.20 16.72
N SER A 285 16.14 -9.07 15.64
CA SER A 285 16.31 -8.01 14.65
C SER A 285 15.87 -6.66 15.20
N LYS A 286 16.67 -5.62 14.92
CA LYS A 286 16.28 -4.24 15.23
C LYS A 286 15.00 -3.81 14.52
N LEU A 287 14.74 -4.36 13.33
CA LEU A 287 13.57 -3.99 12.52
C LEU A 287 12.25 -4.29 13.22
N ARG A 288 12.19 -5.25 14.16
CA ARG A 288 10.97 -5.47 14.96
C ARG A 288 10.54 -4.24 15.74
N GLN A 289 11.50 -3.45 16.19
CA GLN A 289 11.22 -2.23 16.94
C GLN A 289 10.57 -1.15 16.06
N TRP A 290 10.65 -1.28 14.74
CA TRP A 290 9.97 -0.37 13.80
C TRP A 290 8.44 -0.52 13.80
N ASN A 291 7.90 -1.53 14.49
CA ASN A 291 6.45 -1.73 14.63
C ASN A 291 5.91 -1.35 16.02
N SER A 292 6.75 -0.79 16.90
CA SER A 292 6.43 -0.55 18.32
C SER A 292 6.80 0.87 18.79
N GLY A 293 6.33 1.25 19.99
CA GLY A 293 6.57 2.57 20.61
C GLY A 293 5.46 3.59 20.33
N ASP A 294 5.70 4.86 20.65
CA ASP A 294 4.94 5.97 20.06
C ASP A 294 5.61 6.47 18.75
N TRP A 295 5.01 7.48 18.10
CA TRP A 295 5.50 7.99 16.82
C TRP A 295 6.85 8.72 16.93
N ASP A 296 7.06 9.47 18.02
CA ASP A 296 8.27 10.25 18.24
C ASP A 296 9.45 9.32 18.59
N GLU A 297 9.23 8.34 19.46
CA GLU A 297 10.20 7.30 19.79
C GLU A 297 10.63 6.52 18.54
N LEU A 298 9.67 6.19 17.66
CA LEU A 298 9.94 5.49 16.42
C LEU A 298 10.77 6.36 15.45
N ALA A 299 10.45 7.65 15.35
CA ALA A 299 11.22 8.60 14.52
C ALA A 299 12.67 8.74 15.01
N VAL A 300 12.89 8.85 16.33
CA VAL A 300 14.23 8.92 16.94
C VAL A 300 15.01 7.64 16.68
N ARG A 301 14.38 6.47 16.87
CA ARG A 301 15.02 5.17 16.63
C ARG A 301 15.46 5.03 15.17
N LYS A 302 14.58 5.33 14.21
CA LYS A 302 14.93 5.29 12.79
C LYS A 302 16.06 6.26 12.45
N LEU A 303 16.10 7.43 13.08
CA LEU A 303 17.20 8.38 12.88
C LEU A 303 18.55 7.81 13.34
N LEU A 304 18.59 7.12 14.49
CA LEU A 304 19.77 6.43 14.99
C LEU A 304 20.18 5.27 14.09
N ASP A 305 19.19 4.49 13.61
CA ASP A 305 19.41 3.38 12.71
C ASP A 305 19.94 3.82 11.33
N MET A 306 19.59 5.03 10.87
CA MET A 306 20.08 5.59 9.61
C MET A 306 21.42 6.34 9.75
N ASP A 307 21.95 6.48 10.97
CA ASP A 307 23.33 6.95 11.19
C ASP A 307 24.36 5.94 10.72
N GLN A 308 25.60 6.38 10.45
CA GLN A 308 26.65 5.50 9.94
C GLN A 308 26.87 4.27 10.84
N GLY A 309 26.92 4.47 12.16
CA GLY A 309 27.10 3.36 13.11
C GLY A 309 25.86 2.47 13.21
N GLY A 310 24.67 3.08 13.28
CA GLY A 310 23.41 2.34 13.34
C GLY A 310 23.17 1.50 12.08
N PHE A 311 23.45 2.06 10.92
CA PHE A 311 23.22 1.40 9.64
C PHE A 311 24.15 0.20 9.46
N GLN A 312 25.41 0.31 9.90
CA GLN A 312 26.35 -0.81 9.86
C GLN A 312 25.81 -2.03 10.62
N THR A 313 25.21 -1.81 11.79
CA THR A 313 24.61 -2.92 12.56
C THR A 313 23.39 -3.55 11.87
N ILE A 314 22.66 -2.81 11.03
CA ILE A 314 21.58 -3.37 10.21
C ILE A 314 22.17 -4.25 9.10
N LEU A 315 23.27 -3.81 8.46
CA LEU A 315 23.95 -4.59 7.43
C LEU A 315 24.57 -5.89 7.98
N GLU A 316 24.89 -5.94 9.27
CA GLU A 316 25.34 -7.15 9.96
C GLU A 316 24.22 -8.19 10.11
N GLU A 317 22.93 -7.78 10.10
CA GLU A 317 21.78 -8.68 10.15
C GLU A 317 21.49 -9.40 8.82
N PHE A 318 22.13 -8.98 7.71
CA PHE A 318 21.91 -9.62 6.41
C PHE A 318 22.43 -11.05 6.42
N ALA A 319 21.56 -12.00 6.05
CA ALA A 319 21.96 -13.40 5.91
C ALA A 319 23.03 -13.56 4.81
N PRO A 320 23.88 -14.61 4.87
CA PRO A 320 25.00 -14.80 3.95
C PRO A 320 24.61 -14.69 2.47
N GLU A 321 23.45 -15.23 2.09
CA GLU A 321 22.94 -15.17 0.72
C GLU A 321 22.67 -13.75 0.21
N PHE A 322 22.40 -12.77 1.09
CA PHE A 322 22.15 -11.36 0.71
C PHE A 322 23.38 -10.48 0.86
N SER A 323 24.56 -11.04 1.18
CA SER A 323 25.78 -10.26 1.41
C SER A 323 26.17 -9.39 0.22
N SER A 324 25.82 -9.82 -0.99
CA SER A 324 26.04 -9.09 -2.22
C SER A 324 25.30 -7.75 -2.31
N LEU A 325 24.19 -7.61 -1.57
CA LEU A 325 23.32 -6.45 -1.60
C LEU A 325 23.68 -5.38 -0.57
N LYS A 326 24.68 -5.62 0.29
CA LYS A 326 25.13 -4.61 1.28
C LYS A 326 25.59 -3.30 0.62
N PRO A 327 26.39 -3.31 -0.47
CA PRO A 327 26.78 -2.06 -1.15
C PRO A 327 25.58 -1.30 -1.73
N LEU A 328 24.56 -2.01 -2.21
CA LEU A 328 23.31 -1.40 -2.66
C LEU A 328 22.59 -0.70 -1.49
N ALA A 329 22.43 -1.38 -0.36
CA ALA A 329 21.81 -0.81 0.84
C ALA A 329 22.55 0.47 1.30
N GLU A 330 23.88 0.44 1.33
CA GLU A 330 24.72 1.60 1.67
C GLU A 330 24.54 2.76 0.68
N SER A 331 24.53 2.46 -0.63
CA SER A 331 24.32 3.46 -1.68
C SER A 331 22.96 4.15 -1.54
N LEU A 332 21.89 3.37 -1.33
CA LEU A 332 20.55 3.90 -1.07
C LEU A 332 20.51 4.79 0.18
N ARG A 333 21.14 4.34 1.28
CA ARG A 333 21.24 5.14 2.51
C ARG A 333 21.99 6.46 2.26
N GLN A 334 23.09 6.45 1.53
CA GLN A 334 23.87 7.67 1.24
C GLN A 334 23.08 8.66 0.37
N VAL A 335 22.32 8.13 -0.61
CA VAL A 335 21.46 8.94 -1.49
C VAL A 335 20.31 9.59 -0.70
N LEU A 336 19.65 8.83 0.18
CA LEU A 336 18.51 9.31 0.96
C LEU A 336 18.92 10.21 2.13
N PHE A 337 20.01 9.88 2.83
CA PHE A 337 20.44 10.51 4.07
C PHE A 337 21.80 11.21 3.94
N PRO A 338 21.91 12.24 3.06
CA PRO A 338 23.16 12.98 2.92
C PRO A 338 23.47 13.77 4.20
N LEU A 339 24.75 13.91 4.52
CA LEU A 339 25.19 14.74 5.64
C LEU A 339 25.13 16.21 5.25
N ARG A 340 24.44 17.02 6.04
CA ARG A 340 24.45 18.48 5.96
C ARG A 340 24.93 19.03 7.30
N ALA A 341 26.01 19.80 7.29
CA ALA A 341 26.66 20.29 8.52
C ALA A 341 26.99 19.19 9.54
N GLY A 342 27.38 17.99 9.07
CA GLY A 342 27.74 16.85 9.92
C GLY A 342 26.56 16.07 10.50
N VAL A 343 25.31 16.44 10.18
CA VAL A 343 24.10 15.75 10.64
C VAL A 343 23.35 15.17 9.45
N ILE A 344 22.69 14.03 9.65
CA ILE A 344 21.81 13.42 8.66
C ILE A 344 20.68 14.38 8.33
N TRP A 345 20.52 14.67 7.04
CA TRP A 345 19.40 15.47 6.58
C TRP A 345 18.21 14.59 6.21
N THR A 346 17.06 14.85 6.85
CA THR A 346 15.79 14.15 6.61
C THR A 346 14.73 15.01 5.91
N GLY A 347 15.02 16.28 5.62
CA GLY A 347 14.07 17.21 5.00
C GLY A 347 13.82 16.92 3.53
N THR A 348 12.86 17.62 2.91
CA THR A 348 12.55 17.50 1.47
C THR A 348 12.98 18.77 0.72
N ASP A 349 13.53 18.60 -0.48
CA ASP A 349 13.82 19.68 -1.42
C ASP A 349 12.89 19.55 -2.63
N GLY A 350 11.99 20.50 -2.82
CA GLY A 350 10.97 20.43 -3.88
C GLY A 350 11.44 20.87 -5.27
N SER A 351 12.69 21.28 -5.44
CA SER A 351 13.21 21.71 -6.75
C SER A 351 13.24 20.54 -7.73
N PRO A 352 12.86 20.74 -9.01
CA PRO A 352 12.91 19.67 -10.02
C PRO A 352 14.28 18.97 -10.08
N GLU A 353 15.36 19.72 -9.93
CA GLU A 353 16.73 19.20 -9.97
C GLU A 353 17.03 18.28 -8.77
N ALA A 354 16.56 18.64 -7.57
CA ALA A 354 16.72 17.80 -6.38
C ALA A 354 15.84 16.55 -6.43
N VAL A 355 14.63 16.67 -6.99
CA VAL A 355 13.72 15.54 -7.24
C VAL A 355 14.41 14.55 -8.18
N ASP A 356 14.84 15.01 -9.35
CA ASP A 356 15.49 14.15 -10.36
C ASP A 356 16.77 13.53 -9.83
N LYS A 357 17.62 14.30 -9.14
CA LYS A 357 18.84 13.79 -8.52
C LYS A 357 18.57 12.64 -7.54
N LEU A 358 17.50 12.73 -6.75
CA LEU A 358 17.17 11.68 -5.78
C LEU A 358 16.70 10.40 -6.47
N TYR A 359 15.79 10.53 -7.45
CA TYR A 359 15.33 9.39 -8.25
C TYR A 359 16.46 8.74 -9.04
N ASP A 360 17.27 9.54 -9.74
CA ASP A 360 18.39 9.06 -10.55
C ASP A 360 19.44 8.37 -9.66
N GLY A 361 19.70 8.91 -8.48
CA GLY A 361 20.60 8.29 -7.49
C GLY A 361 20.15 6.90 -7.07
N MET A 362 18.87 6.75 -6.71
CA MET A 362 18.32 5.45 -6.30
C MET A 362 18.25 4.47 -7.47
N ILE A 363 17.74 4.89 -8.63
CA ILE A 363 17.64 4.04 -9.82
C ILE A 363 19.02 3.55 -10.25
N ARG A 364 20.02 4.45 -10.26
CA ARG A 364 21.41 4.08 -10.60
C ARG A 364 21.98 3.05 -9.64
N ALA A 365 21.75 3.21 -8.32
CA ALA A 365 22.21 2.23 -7.34
C ALA A 365 21.66 0.82 -7.65
N PHE A 366 20.38 0.71 -8.00
CA PHE A 366 19.80 -0.56 -8.41
C PHE A 366 20.34 -1.08 -9.75
N GLU A 367 20.55 -0.23 -10.78
CA GLU A 367 21.12 -0.67 -12.06
C GLU A 367 22.58 -1.16 -11.90
N GLU A 368 23.38 -0.54 -11.03
CA GLU A 368 24.73 -0.97 -10.68
C GLU A 368 24.72 -2.34 -9.96
N ALA A 369 23.78 -2.54 -9.04
CA ALA A 369 23.57 -3.83 -8.38
C ALA A 369 23.11 -4.92 -9.36
N ILE A 370 22.21 -4.58 -10.30
CA ILE A 370 21.74 -5.49 -11.36
C ILE A 370 22.90 -5.93 -12.24
N THR A 371 23.77 -5.00 -12.63
CA THR A 371 24.96 -5.30 -13.41
C THR A 371 25.91 -6.22 -12.64
N SER A 372 26.09 -5.96 -11.35
CA SER A 372 26.98 -6.76 -10.49
C SER A 372 26.47 -8.17 -10.23
N GLU A 373 25.17 -8.33 -9.99
CA GLU A 373 24.54 -9.63 -9.75
C GLU A 373 24.31 -10.42 -11.04
N GLY A 374 24.08 -9.76 -12.18
CA GLY A 374 23.92 -10.43 -13.47
C GLY A 374 25.21 -11.02 -14.06
N ILE A 375 26.38 -10.65 -13.51
CA ILE A 375 27.69 -11.22 -13.88
C ILE A 375 28.03 -12.48 -13.07
N ARG A 376 27.33 -12.72 -11.95
CA ARG A 376 27.55 -13.86 -11.05
C ARG A 376 26.71 -15.06 -11.46
#